data_AF-A0A4R6ER22-F1
#
_entry.id   AF-A0A4R6ER22-F1
#
_cell.length_a   1.000
_cell.length_b   1.000
_cell.length_c   1.000
_cell.angle_alpha   90.00
_cell.angle_beta   90.00
_cell.angle_gamma   90.00
#
_symmetry.space_group_name_H-M   'P 1'
#
loop_
_entity.id
_entity.type
_entity.pdbx_description
1 polymer ?
#
loop_
_entity_poly.entity_id
_entity_poly.type
_entity_poly.pdbx_seq_one_letter_code
_entity_poly.pdbx_strand_id
1 'polypeptide(L)'
;MKVLLRLFALYLIMCNAVFADRREQTLLEYGAQCAREIGEIPPFDCNSGTNIPITIDGKPPRQDESPKRCDRPSLLHPYQDWPGQCIPYSRIRNLSRGNTQISAYCRQEKLRKDPTPNFDEVDIVLHHAGNGKTCWFQSQSKRPGADGIDASRVPPPNEKTPPRGRVSAVEFWKTPAQTAKQNCMSCHDAGPYIFSPYIGQVWDQVPTDPWGKYSSIGPAFAHPPLLVISTPGNTCMGCHRIGSDKSCDVYLPFSAGRRTLTTGERAPGNDQLANSYPLSHWMPTDNNMSHAEWDVANLRSVDALLLCCLDKNRKDCKFTPIATGDKTRERGASQ
;
A
#
# COMPACT_ATOMS: atom_id res chain seq x y z
N MET A 1 -32.17 -7.82 53.97
CA MET A 1 -32.37 -6.70 53.03
C MET A 1 -31.32 -5.57 53.07
N LYS A 2 -30.60 -5.32 54.18
CA LYS A 2 -29.60 -4.22 54.25
C LYS A 2 -28.15 -4.61 53.86
N VAL A 3 -27.85 -5.90 53.69
CA VAL A 3 -26.47 -6.37 53.38
C VAL A 3 -26.24 -6.55 51.87
N LEU A 4 -27.27 -6.93 51.10
CA LEU A 4 -27.16 -7.06 49.63
C LEU A 4 -27.02 -5.71 48.89
N LEU A 5 -27.48 -4.60 49.49
CA LEU A 5 -27.35 -3.28 48.86
C LEU A 5 -25.91 -2.71 48.93
N ARG A 6 -25.06 -3.17 49.85
CA ARG A 6 -23.68 -2.67 49.98
C ARG A 6 -22.70 -3.35 49.02
N LEU A 7 -22.99 -4.57 48.57
CA LEU A 7 -22.15 -5.30 47.61
C LEU A 7 -22.36 -4.83 46.16
N PHE A 8 -23.54 -4.29 45.83
CA PHE A 8 -23.81 -3.71 44.50
C PHE A 8 -23.12 -2.35 44.31
N ALA A 9 -22.96 -1.58 45.39
CA ALA A 9 -22.30 -0.27 45.34
C ALA A 9 -20.76 -0.37 45.17
N LEU A 10 -20.14 -1.46 45.62
CA LEU A 10 -18.70 -1.70 45.37
C LEU A 10 -18.41 -2.32 44.00
N TYR A 11 -19.38 -3.00 43.39
CA TYR A 11 -19.22 -3.54 42.03
C TYR A 11 -19.35 -2.47 40.94
N LEU A 12 -20.11 -1.41 41.20
CA LEU A 12 -20.27 -0.27 40.28
C LEU A 12 -19.08 0.70 40.27
N ILE A 13 -18.18 0.65 41.25
CA ILE A 13 -17.00 1.53 41.32
C ILE A 13 -15.76 0.89 40.65
N MET A 14 -15.71 -0.44 40.56
CA MET A 14 -14.61 -1.19 39.93
C MET A 14 -14.80 -1.44 38.41
N CYS A 15 -15.94 -1.03 37.84
CA CYS A 15 -16.21 -1.14 36.41
C CYS A 15 -16.00 0.17 35.63
N ASN A 16 -15.36 1.18 36.22
CA ASN A 16 -14.63 2.19 35.44
C ASN A 16 -13.32 1.57 34.94
N ALA A 17 -13.44 0.50 34.16
CA ALA A 17 -12.38 0.05 33.31
C ALA A 17 -12.08 1.20 32.36
N VAL A 18 -11.06 1.98 32.72
CA VAL A 18 -10.09 2.67 31.87
C VAL A 18 -10.50 2.66 30.39
N PHE A 19 -11.55 3.39 30.04
CA PHE A 19 -11.65 3.98 28.72
C PHE A 19 -10.68 5.16 28.79
N ALA A 20 -9.38 4.83 28.69
CA ALA A 20 -8.41 5.82 28.27
C ALA A 20 -8.92 6.29 26.91
N ASP A 21 -9.59 7.44 26.92
CA ASP A 21 -10.01 8.15 25.73
C ASP A 21 -8.73 8.38 24.93
N ARG A 22 -8.47 7.52 23.94
CA ARG A 22 -7.26 7.61 23.13
C ARG A 22 -7.45 8.82 22.24
N ARG A 23 -7.03 9.98 22.75
CA ARG A 23 -6.99 11.22 21.98
C ARG A 23 -6.34 10.94 20.63
N GLU A 24 -7.02 11.33 19.56
CA GLU A 24 -6.49 11.23 18.21
C GLU A 24 -5.17 12.00 18.10
N GLN A 25 -4.14 11.36 17.55
CA GLN A 25 -2.88 12.04 17.25
C GLN A 25 -3.10 13.08 16.15
N THR A 26 -2.60 14.29 16.37
CA THR A 26 -2.48 15.30 15.32
C THR A 26 -1.46 14.86 14.26
N LEU A 27 -1.50 15.50 13.08
CA LEU A 27 -0.50 15.28 12.04
C LEU A 27 0.94 15.44 12.57
N LEU A 28 1.22 16.54 13.29
CA LEU A 28 2.57 16.84 13.76
C LEU A 28 3.04 15.83 14.82
N GLU A 29 2.14 15.36 15.70
CA GLU A 29 2.45 14.31 16.68
C GLU A 29 2.78 12.98 15.99
N TYR A 30 1.99 12.59 14.98
CA TYR A 30 2.21 11.38 14.19
C TYR A 30 3.48 11.47 13.35
N GLY A 31 3.67 12.56 12.61
CA GLY A 31 4.89 12.82 11.83
C GLY A 31 6.15 12.78 12.71
N ALA A 32 6.09 13.37 13.91
CA ALA A 32 7.20 13.31 14.86
C ALA A 32 7.44 11.91 15.41
N GLN A 33 6.40 11.10 15.60
CA GLN A 33 6.55 9.69 15.96
C GLN A 33 7.28 8.91 14.87
N CYS A 34 6.83 9.06 13.62
CA CYS A 34 7.44 8.40 12.46
C CYS A 34 8.91 8.79 12.28
N ALA A 35 9.22 10.08 12.41
CA ALA A 35 10.60 10.57 12.36
C ALA A 35 11.50 9.92 13.42
N ARG A 36 11.02 9.76 14.65
CA ARG A 36 11.78 9.12 15.74
C ARG A 36 11.95 7.61 15.58
N GLU A 37 10.92 6.92 15.09
CA GLU A 37 10.90 5.44 15.07
C GLU A 37 11.42 4.84 13.77
N ILE A 38 11.47 5.64 12.69
CA ILE A 38 11.81 5.20 11.33
C ILE A 38 12.88 6.10 10.71
N GLY A 39 12.65 7.42 10.67
CA GLY A 39 13.56 8.39 10.08
C GLY A 39 12.83 9.60 9.49
N GLU A 40 13.56 10.69 9.31
CA GLU A 40 13.06 11.95 8.77
C GLU A 40 12.74 11.84 7.26
N ILE A 41 11.62 12.43 6.85
CA ILE A 41 11.29 12.62 5.43
C ILE A 41 11.83 14.00 5.01
N PRO A 42 12.74 14.10 4.04
CA PRO A 42 13.19 15.40 3.55
C PRO A 42 12.08 16.12 2.75
N PRO A 43 12.05 17.46 2.70
CA PRO A 43 11.21 18.16 1.72
C PRO A 43 11.63 17.77 0.30
N PHE A 44 10.67 17.66 -0.61
CA PHE A 44 10.97 17.31 -2.01
C PHE A 44 10.00 17.95 -3.00
N ASP A 45 10.43 18.04 -4.26
CA ASP A 45 9.59 18.39 -5.41
C ASP A 45 9.15 17.11 -6.14
N CYS A 46 7.87 17.00 -6.46
CA CYS A 46 7.30 15.91 -7.25
C CYS A 46 7.83 15.87 -8.69
N ASN A 47 8.08 17.02 -9.33
CA ASN A 47 8.56 17.06 -10.73
C ASN A 47 9.97 16.50 -10.90
N SER A 48 10.73 16.46 -9.82
CA SER A 48 12.07 15.85 -9.82
C SER A 48 12.00 14.31 -9.71
N GLY A 49 10.80 13.72 -9.61
CA GLY A 49 10.58 12.27 -9.60
C GLY A 49 10.68 11.61 -10.97
N THR A 50 10.84 10.29 -10.95
CA THR A 50 10.85 9.45 -12.14
C THR A 50 9.43 9.31 -12.67
N ASN A 51 9.23 9.58 -13.96
CA ASN A 51 7.95 9.34 -14.64
C ASN A 51 7.61 7.86 -14.62
N ILE A 52 6.39 7.52 -14.20
CA ILE A 52 5.85 6.16 -14.38
C ILE A 52 5.23 6.10 -15.78
N PRO A 53 5.77 5.29 -16.70
CA PRO A 53 5.31 5.30 -18.09
C PRO A 53 3.87 4.82 -18.23
N ILE A 54 3.16 5.42 -19.20
CA ILE A 54 1.92 4.91 -19.75
C ILE A 54 2.20 4.56 -21.21
N THR A 55 1.79 3.36 -21.61
CA THR A 55 1.91 2.89 -23.00
C THR A 55 0.62 2.25 -23.48
N ILE A 56 0.36 2.35 -24.77
CA ILE A 56 -0.71 1.67 -25.50
C ILE A 56 -0.03 0.93 -26.65
N ASP A 57 -0.18 -0.39 -26.71
CA ASP A 57 0.49 -1.24 -27.70
C ASP A 57 2.01 -1.01 -27.73
N GLY A 58 2.61 -0.85 -26.56
CA GLY A 58 4.05 -0.64 -26.37
C GLY A 58 4.57 0.76 -26.72
N LYS A 59 3.69 1.71 -27.04
CA LYS A 59 4.07 3.09 -27.42
C LYS A 59 3.49 4.12 -26.45
N PRO A 60 4.20 5.23 -26.17
CA PRO A 60 3.62 6.31 -25.37
C PRO A 60 2.38 6.90 -26.07
N PRO A 61 1.35 7.34 -25.31
CA PRO A 61 0.21 8.04 -25.88
C PRO A 61 0.66 9.40 -26.47
N ARG A 62 -0.22 10.03 -27.26
CA ARG A 62 0.00 11.41 -27.69
C ARG A 62 0.03 12.35 -26.49
N GLN A 63 0.71 13.49 -26.64
CA GLN A 63 0.99 14.42 -25.55
C GLN A 63 -0.27 14.94 -24.84
N ASP A 64 -1.39 15.06 -25.55
CA ASP A 64 -2.69 15.55 -25.13
C ASP A 64 -3.73 14.44 -24.91
N GLU A 65 -3.28 13.19 -24.79
CA GLU A 65 -4.14 12.02 -24.69
C GLU A 65 -4.03 11.35 -23.32
N SER A 66 -5.16 11.23 -22.61
CA SER A 66 -5.30 10.33 -21.47
C SER A 66 -6.15 9.12 -21.86
N PRO A 67 -5.52 8.00 -22.23
CA PRO A 67 -6.27 6.83 -22.64
C PRO A 67 -7.06 6.25 -21.46
N LYS A 68 -8.21 5.64 -21.76
CA LYS A 68 -9.00 4.94 -20.74
C LYS A 68 -8.37 3.62 -20.30
N ARG A 69 -7.59 3.01 -21.20
CA ARG A 69 -6.94 1.71 -21.05
C ARG A 69 -5.51 1.78 -21.55
N CYS A 70 -4.62 0.97 -21.00
CA CYS A 70 -3.19 0.97 -21.31
C CYS A 70 -2.58 -0.41 -21.01
N ASP A 71 -1.32 -0.60 -21.44
CA ASP A 71 -0.61 -1.87 -21.30
C ASP A 71 -0.40 -2.28 -19.84
N ARG A 72 -0.32 -1.28 -18.94
CA ARG A 72 0.04 -1.43 -17.51
C ARG A 72 -0.72 -0.41 -16.65
N PRO A 73 -2.03 -0.59 -16.41
CA PRO A 73 -2.81 0.33 -15.58
C PRO A 73 -2.36 0.31 -14.13
N SER A 74 -2.61 1.40 -13.39
CA SER A 74 -2.20 1.52 -11.97
C SER A 74 -2.86 0.53 -11.01
N LEU A 75 -4.00 -0.06 -11.39
CA LEU A 75 -4.79 -1.02 -10.60
C LEU A 75 -5.20 -0.54 -9.20
N LEU A 76 -5.32 0.78 -9.01
CA LEU A 76 -5.81 1.37 -7.75
C LEU A 76 -7.31 1.12 -7.53
N HIS A 77 -8.07 0.85 -8.59
CA HIS A 77 -9.48 0.43 -8.52
C HIS A 77 -9.65 -0.96 -9.15
N PRO A 78 -9.17 -2.04 -8.51
CA PRO A 78 -9.01 -3.35 -9.14
C PRO A 78 -10.32 -4.10 -9.45
N TYR A 79 -11.49 -3.56 -9.07
CA TYR A 79 -12.80 -4.20 -9.23
C TYR A 79 -13.68 -3.54 -10.29
N GLN A 80 -13.27 -2.43 -10.89
CA GLN A 80 -14.06 -1.75 -11.90
C GLN A 80 -13.20 -0.82 -12.75
N ASP A 81 -13.59 -0.61 -14.01
CA ASP A 81 -12.98 0.43 -14.85
C ASP A 81 -13.15 1.80 -14.17
N TRP A 82 -12.05 2.52 -13.97
CA TRP A 82 -12.04 3.82 -13.30
C TRP A 82 -11.31 4.88 -14.14
N PRO A 83 -11.87 6.11 -14.27
CA PRO A 83 -11.14 7.22 -14.88
C PRO A 83 -9.90 7.55 -14.06
N GLY A 84 -8.71 7.53 -14.65
CA GLY A 84 -7.48 7.86 -13.92
C GLY A 84 -6.46 6.73 -13.83
N GLN A 85 -6.77 5.52 -14.29
CA GLN A 85 -5.84 4.38 -14.17
C GLN A 85 -4.66 4.43 -15.16
N CYS A 86 -4.82 5.17 -16.26
CA CYS A 86 -3.87 5.27 -17.36
C CYS A 86 -3.53 6.74 -17.68
N ILE A 87 -3.27 7.53 -16.63
CA ILE A 87 -2.94 8.96 -16.77
C ILE A 87 -1.41 9.13 -16.81
N PRO A 88 -0.86 9.75 -17.88
CA PRO A 88 0.55 10.08 -17.96
C PRO A 88 1.02 11.04 -16.84
N TYR A 89 2.33 11.09 -16.65
CA TYR A 89 3.03 12.10 -15.83
C TYR A 89 2.85 11.97 -14.30
N SER A 90 2.35 10.83 -13.81
CA SER A 90 2.56 10.46 -12.41
C SER A 90 4.05 10.16 -12.16
N ARG A 91 4.52 10.50 -10.96
CA ARG A 91 5.94 10.47 -10.58
C ARG A 91 6.15 9.61 -9.35
N ILE A 92 7.27 8.90 -9.30
CA ILE A 92 7.73 8.20 -8.11
C ILE A 92 9.13 8.65 -7.69
N ARG A 93 9.39 8.58 -6.39
CA ARG A 93 10.63 9.03 -5.75
C ARG A 93 11.06 8.03 -4.69
N ASN A 94 12.30 7.56 -4.83
CA ASN A 94 13.01 6.91 -3.74
C ASN A 94 13.73 7.98 -2.90
N LEU A 95 13.31 8.19 -1.65
CA LEU A 95 13.97 9.12 -0.72
C LEU A 95 14.73 8.39 0.40
N SER A 96 14.99 7.10 0.21
CA SER A 96 15.57 6.22 1.22
C SER A 96 17.00 6.59 1.61
N ARG A 97 17.37 6.35 2.87
CA ARG A 97 18.72 6.48 3.41
C ARG A 97 18.96 5.44 4.51
N GLY A 98 19.99 4.60 4.34
CA GLY A 98 20.29 3.54 5.30
C GLY A 98 19.10 2.60 5.49
N ASN A 99 18.68 2.40 6.75
CA ASN A 99 17.51 1.56 7.06
C ASN A 99 16.16 2.27 6.87
N THR A 100 16.16 3.58 6.63
CA THR A 100 14.95 4.35 6.35
C THR A 100 14.62 4.21 4.87
N GLN A 101 13.54 3.48 4.57
CA GLN A 101 12.99 3.30 3.24
C GLN A 101 11.83 4.26 3.01
N ILE A 102 11.85 5.02 1.92
CA ILE A 102 10.84 6.02 1.62
C ILE A 102 10.47 5.94 0.14
N SER A 103 9.22 5.60 -0.15
CA SER A 103 8.63 5.76 -1.48
C SER A 103 7.62 6.89 -1.43
N ALA A 104 7.80 7.90 -2.30
CA ALA A 104 6.85 8.97 -2.49
C ALA A 104 6.26 8.90 -3.90
N TYR A 105 4.94 8.83 -3.98
CA TYR A 105 4.17 8.73 -5.22
C TYR A 105 3.34 9.99 -5.42
N CYS A 106 3.62 10.74 -6.49
CA CYS A 106 2.87 11.94 -6.86
C CYS A 106 2.00 11.61 -8.07
N ARG A 107 0.69 11.54 -7.86
CA ARG A 107 -0.25 10.97 -8.80
C ARG A 107 -1.02 12.03 -9.58
N GLN A 108 -1.22 11.73 -10.86
CA GLN A 108 -2.14 12.41 -11.76
C GLN A 108 -3.38 11.52 -11.95
N GLU A 109 -4.56 12.06 -11.70
CA GLU A 109 -5.88 11.46 -12.01
C GLU A 109 -6.53 12.10 -13.24
N LYS A 110 -6.00 13.23 -13.70
CA LYS A 110 -6.37 13.89 -14.96
C LYS A 110 -5.13 14.36 -15.70
N LEU A 111 -5.24 14.44 -17.02
CA LEU A 111 -4.15 14.92 -17.87
C LEU A 111 -3.83 16.37 -17.58
N ARG A 112 -2.55 16.66 -17.33
CA ARG A 112 -1.99 18.00 -17.23
C ARG A 112 -0.79 18.12 -18.15
N LYS A 113 -0.38 19.36 -18.42
CA LYS A 113 0.92 19.61 -19.05
C LYS A 113 2.04 19.17 -18.11
N ASP A 114 3.10 18.63 -18.67
CA ASP A 114 4.32 18.26 -17.95
C ASP A 114 5.45 19.24 -18.34
N PRO A 115 6.19 19.82 -17.38
CA PRO A 115 6.00 19.70 -15.93
C PRO A 115 4.80 20.51 -15.42
N THR A 116 4.28 20.13 -14.25
CA THR A 116 3.21 20.84 -13.53
C THR A 116 3.53 20.88 -12.03
N PRO A 117 3.32 22.01 -11.33
CA PRO A 117 3.39 22.00 -9.86
C PRO A 117 2.23 21.19 -9.25
N ASN A 118 1.11 21.04 -9.97
CA ASN A 118 -0.11 20.46 -9.45
C ASN A 118 -0.19 18.95 -9.71
N PHE A 119 -0.43 18.20 -8.62
CA PHE A 119 -0.74 16.76 -8.63
C PHE A 119 -2.08 16.52 -7.93
N ASP A 120 -2.81 15.47 -8.26
CA ASP A 120 -4.09 15.19 -7.57
C ASP A 120 -3.87 14.64 -6.17
N GLU A 121 -2.77 13.92 -6.00
CA GLU A 121 -2.44 13.21 -4.78
C GLU A 121 -0.92 13.08 -4.61
N VAL A 122 -0.49 13.09 -3.34
CA VAL A 122 0.85 12.70 -2.94
C VAL A 122 0.75 11.70 -1.81
N ASP A 123 1.28 10.49 -2.03
CA ASP A 123 1.32 9.40 -1.06
C ASP A 123 2.77 9.12 -0.64
N ILE A 124 2.99 8.84 0.64
CA ILE A 124 4.28 8.41 1.15
C ILE A 124 4.12 7.15 1.99
N VAL A 125 4.93 6.15 1.66
CA VAL A 125 5.20 4.99 2.51
C VAL A 125 6.60 5.13 3.10
N LEU A 126 6.65 5.36 4.41
CA LEU A 126 7.87 5.47 5.20
C LEU A 126 8.04 4.18 6.01
N HIS A 127 9.12 3.44 5.79
CA HIS A 127 9.37 2.13 6.38
C HIS A 127 10.78 2.02 6.96
N HIS A 128 10.96 1.28 8.06
CA HIS A 128 12.29 0.99 8.60
C HIS A 128 12.64 -0.49 8.42
N ALA A 129 13.57 -0.81 7.51
CA ALA A 129 13.90 -2.20 7.15
C ALA A 129 14.34 -3.08 8.35
N GLY A 130 15.01 -2.51 9.36
CA GLY A 130 15.47 -3.29 10.52
C GLY A 130 14.40 -3.65 11.57
N ASN A 131 13.36 -2.82 11.75
CA ASN A 131 12.34 -2.97 12.79
C ASN A 131 10.92 -3.11 12.21
N GLY A 132 10.76 -2.95 10.91
CA GLY A 132 9.49 -3.14 10.21
C GLY A 132 8.43 -2.08 10.42
N LYS A 133 8.70 -1.02 11.19
CA LYS A 133 7.72 0.02 11.44
C LYS A 133 7.45 0.81 10.16
N THR A 134 6.17 1.04 9.89
CA THR A 134 5.69 1.75 8.70
C THR A 134 4.74 2.88 9.09
N CYS A 135 4.91 4.03 8.44
CA CYS A 135 3.98 5.15 8.49
C CYS A 135 3.44 5.50 7.11
N TRP A 136 2.21 6.02 7.08
CA TRP A 136 1.47 6.34 5.87
C TRP A 136 1.09 7.81 5.87
N PHE A 137 1.39 8.51 4.78
CA PHE A 137 0.97 9.89 4.59
C PHE A 137 0.31 10.03 3.23
N GLN A 138 -0.73 10.86 3.17
CA GLN A 138 -1.46 11.15 1.96
C GLN A 138 -1.88 12.60 1.97
N SER A 139 -1.75 13.26 0.83
CA SER A 139 -2.34 14.56 0.56
C SER A 139 -3.20 14.47 -0.70
N GLN A 140 -4.32 15.17 -0.68
CA GLN A 140 -5.23 15.35 -1.82
C GLN A 140 -5.86 16.74 -1.71
N SER A 141 -6.36 17.29 -2.82
CA SER A 141 -7.11 18.54 -2.76
C SER A 141 -8.34 18.40 -1.85
N LYS A 142 -8.51 19.36 -0.94
CA LYS A 142 -9.69 19.46 -0.07
C LYS A 142 -10.95 19.92 -0.83
N ARG A 143 -10.80 20.44 -2.05
CA ARG A 143 -11.89 20.95 -2.88
C ARG A 143 -12.16 20.00 -4.05
N PRO A 144 -13.39 19.46 -4.17
CA PRO A 144 -13.80 18.72 -5.36
C PRO A 144 -13.59 19.57 -6.63
N GLY A 145 -13.06 18.96 -7.70
CA GLY A 145 -12.84 19.64 -8.97
C GLY A 145 -11.66 20.62 -9.01
N ALA A 146 -10.85 20.70 -7.95
CA ALA A 146 -9.64 21.53 -7.97
C ALA A 146 -8.64 21.08 -9.04
N ASP A 147 -7.67 21.96 -9.32
CA ASP A 147 -6.61 21.65 -10.26
C ASP A 147 -5.47 20.80 -9.67
N GLY A 148 -5.65 20.24 -8.48
CA GLY A 148 -4.65 19.48 -7.72
C GLY A 148 -4.11 20.27 -6.53
N ILE A 149 -3.04 19.75 -5.92
CA ILE A 149 -2.24 20.38 -4.87
C ILE A 149 -0.89 20.81 -5.45
N ASP A 150 -0.41 22.00 -5.07
CA ASP A 150 0.95 22.43 -5.42
C ASP A 150 1.96 21.58 -4.64
N ALA A 151 2.60 20.67 -5.36
CA ALA A 151 3.63 19.75 -4.88
C ALA A 151 5.03 20.11 -5.43
N SER A 152 5.25 21.37 -5.83
CA SER A 152 6.59 21.91 -6.10
C SER A 152 7.49 21.90 -4.86
N ARG A 153 6.88 21.83 -3.67
CA ARG A 153 7.54 21.50 -2.41
C ARG A 153 6.57 20.77 -1.48
N VAL A 154 6.71 19.46 -1.40
CA VAL A 154 6.07 18.63 -0.39
C VAL A 154 6.78 18.83 0.96
N PRO A 155 6.09 19.34 2.01
CA PRO A 155 6.69 19.55 3.32
C PRO A 155 6.83 18.23 4.11
N PRO A 156 7.87 18.07 4.97
CA PRO A 156 7.93 16.97 5.93
C PRO A 156 6.67 16.97 6.83
N PRO A 157 6.04 15.81 7.12
CA PRO A 157 4.82 15.76 7.94
C PRO A 157 4.98 16.29 9.38
N ASN A 158 6.21 16.37 9.88
CA ASN A 158 6.56 16.93 11.19
C ASN A 158 7.04 18.40 11.14
N GLU A 159 7.01 19.07 9.99
CA GLU A 159 7.44 20.46 9.83
C GLU A 159 6.49 21.42 10.58
N LYS A 160 6.97 21.97 11.69
CA LYS A 160 6.19 22.90 12.54
C LYS A 160 6.06 24.29 11.93
N THR A 161 7.09 24.76 11.23
CA THR A 161 7.15 26.11 10.67
C THR A 161 7.59 26.02 9.22
N PRO A 162 6.72 26.37 8.25
CA PRO A 162 7.08 26.33 6.85
C PRO A 162 8.04 27.48 6.51
N PRO A 163 8.89 27.32 5.47
CA PRO A 163 9.59 28.45 4.87
C PRO A 163 8.62 29.54 4.43
N ARG A 164 9.08 30.81 4.41
CA ARG A 164 8.25 31.96 4.02
C ARG A 164 7.59 31.72 2.65
N GLY A 165 6.28 31.91 2.57
CA GLY A 165 5.50 31.75 1.34
C GLY A 165 5.22 30.30 0.94
N ARG A 166 5.52 29.32 1.80
CA ARG A 166 5.20 27.90 1.57
C ARG A 166 4.06 27.44 2.48
N VAL A 167 3.30 26.47 1.99
CA VAL A 167 2.21 25.81 2.72
C VAL A 167 2.75 25.07 3.95
N SER A 168 2.00 25.08 5.04
CA SER A 168 2.35 24.31 6.25
C SER A 168 2.11 22.81 6.06
N ALA A 169 2.80 21.96 6.81
CA ALA A 169 2.55 20.52 6.81
C ALA A 169 1.09 20.18 7.16
N VAL A 170 0.51 20.86 8.15
CA VAL A 170 -0.88 20.66 8.61
C VAL A 170 -1.91 21.05 7.55
N GLU A 171 -1.58 22.02 6.70
CA GLU A 171 -2.45 22.39 5.59
C GLU A 171 -2.33 21.42 4.42
N PHE A 172 -1.10 20.96 4.13
CA PHE A 172 -0.80 20.07 3.02
C PHE A 172 -1.31 18.64 3.25
N TRP A 173 -0.98 18.01 4.39
CA TRP A 173 -1.28 16.59 4.64
C TRP A 173 -2.66 16.36 5.25
N LYS A 174 -3.25 15.19 4.97
CA LYS A 174 -4.40 14.68 5.72
C LYS A 174 -3.99 14.32 7.16
N THR A 175 -4.95 14.32 8.10
CA THR A 175 -4.70 13.79 9.45
C THR A 175 -4.51 12.26 9.41
N PRO A 176 -3.87 11.65 10.44
CA PRO A 176 -3.71 10.20 10.52
C PRO A 176 -5.05 9.45 10.39
N ALA A 177 -6.12 9.91 11.04
CA ALA A 177 -7.43 9.27 10.92
C ALA A 177 -8.06 9.42 9.53
N GLN A 178 -7.80 10.54 8.83
CA GLN A 178 -8.27 10.71 7.45
C GLN A 178 -7.53 9.80 6.47
N THR A 179 -6.21 9.64 6.64
CA THR A 179 -5.41 8.69 5.84
C THR A 179 -5.81 7.24 6.13
N ALA A 180 -6.01 6.87 7.40
CA ALA A 180 -6.41 5.51 7.77
C ALA A 180 -7.74 5.06 7.14
N LYS A 181 -8.66 6.00 6.84
CA LYS A 181 -9.92 5.70 6.11
C LYS A 181 -9.71 5.16 4.70
N GLN A 182 -8.52 5.31 4.11
CA GLN A 182 -8.19 4.70 2.82
C GLN A 182 -7.88 3.20 2.92
N ASN A 183 -7.82 2.64 4.13
CA ASN A 183 -7.63 1.22 4.38
C ASN A 183 -6.34 0.65 3.75
N CYS A 184 -5.22 1.37 3.88
CA CYS A 184 -3.94 1.07 3.21
C CYS A 184 -3.52 -0.40 3.38
N MET A 185 -3.64 -0.93 4.60
CA MET A 185 -3.26 -2.27 5.05
C MET A 185 -4.05 -3.39 4.36
N SER A 186 -5.25 -3.10 3.84
CA SER A 186 -5.98 -4.10 3.05
C SER A 186 -5.27 -4.40 1.74
N CYS A 187 -4.73 -3.37 1.07
CA CYS A 187 -3.92 -3.51 -0.14
C CYS A 187 -2.48 -3.92 0.20
N HIS A 188 -1.91 -3.29 1.23
CA HIS A 188 -0.56 -3.55 1.73
C HIS A 188 -0.56 -4.67 2.77
N ASP A 189 -1.18 -5.81 2.44
CA ASP A 189 -1.37 -6.93 3.37
C ASP A 189 -0.15 -7.86 3.48
N ALA A 190 0.78 -7.78 2.52
CA ALA A 190 2.03 -8.52 2.51
C ALA A 190 3.26 -7.68 2.89
N GLY A 191 3.20 -6.36 2.77
CA GLY A 191 4.37 -5.50 3.00
C GLY A 191 4.14 -4.02 2.69
N PRO A 192 5.14 -3.16 2.97
CA PRO A 192 5.03 -1.72 2.75
C PRO A 192 4.94 -1.34 1.26
N TYR A 193 5.51 -2.14 0.36
CA TYR A 193 5.53 -1.84 -1.07
C TYR A 193 4.89 -2.98 -1.87
N ILE A 194 4.05 -2.63 -2.84
CA ILE A 194 3.33 -3.58 -3.69
C ILE A 194 3.92 -3.51 -5.08
N PHE A 195 4.27 -4.66 -5.63
CA PHE A 195 4.61 -4.77 -7.04
C PHE A 195 3.33 -4.87 -7.88
N SER A 196 3.26 -4.09 -8.95
CA SER A 196 2.27 -4.23 -10.02
C SER A 196 2.97 -3.96 -11.36
N PRO A 197 2.40 -4.34 -12.52
CA PRO A 197 2.98 -4.00 -13.81
C PRO A 197 3.24 -2.50 -13.97
N TYR A 198 2.36 -1.65 -13.43
CA TYR A 198 2.50 -0.20 -13.49
C TYR A 198 3.77 0.30 -12.80
N ILE A 199 3.95 -0.07 -11.52
CA ILE A 199 5.11 0.33 -10.73
C ILE A 199 6.37 -0.45 -11.15
N GLY A 200 6.21 -1.67 -11.65
CA GLY A 200 7.29 -2.54 -12.10
C GLY A 200 8.16 -1.95 -13.21
N GLN A 201 7.62 -0.99 -13.97
CA GLN A 201 8.37 -0.22 -14.99
C GLN A 201 9.47 0.66 -14.40
N VAL A 202 9.39 0.98 -13.11
CA VAL A 202 10.31 1.86 -12.38
C VAL A 202 10.68 1.23 -11.03
N TRP A 203 10.76 -0.10 -10.97
CA TRP A 203 10.94 -0.84 -9.72
C TRP A 203 12.26 -0.52 -9.01
N ASP A 204 13.29 -0.13 -9.76
CA ASP A 204 14.56 0.36 -9.22
C ASP A 204 14.41 1.67 -8.40
N GLN A 205 13.30 2.38 -8.59
CA GLN A 205 12.93 3.59 -7.85
C GLN A 205 12.04 3.30 -6.64
N VAL A 206 11.78 2.03 -6.30
CA VAL A 206 10.97 1.63 -5.15
C VAL A 206 11.82 0.81 -4.20
N PRO A 207 11.84 1.14 -2.89
CA PRO A 207 12.53 0.31 -1.92
C PRO A 207 11.91 -1.08 -1.87
N THR A 208 12.72 -2.11 -1.62
CA THR A 208 12.24 -3.48 -1.52
C THR A 208 12.63 -4.07 -0.18
N ASP A 209 11.66 -4.74 0.45
CA ASP A 209 11.89 -5.54 1.65
C ASP A 209 10.88 -6.70 1.70
N PRO A 210 10.96 -7.66 0.76
CA PRO A 210 9.94 -8.70 0.58
C PRO A 210 9.82 -9.63 1.80
N TRP A 211 10.87 -9.72 2.61
CA TRP A 211 10.97 -10.65 3.75
C TRP A 211 11.19 -9.96 5.10
N GLY A 212 11.34 -8.65 5.14
CA GLY A 212 11.53 -7.91 6.37
C GLY A 212 10.31 -7.88 7.26
N LYS A 213 10.52 -7.34 8.46
CA LYS A 213 9.45 -7.12 9.43
C LYS A 213 8.48 -6.08 8.87
N TYR A 214 7.22 -6.12 9.28
CA TYR A 214 6.25 -5.14 8.81
C TYR A 214 5.11 -4.92 9.81
N SER A 215 4.90 -3.66 10.18
CA SER A 215 3.84 -3.22 11.08
C SER A 215 3.56 -1.73 10.91
N SER A 216 2.30 -1.35 10.75
CA SER A 216 1.90 0.06 10.79
C SER A 216 1.93 0.60 12.22
N ILE A 217 2.47 1.81 12.41
CA ILE A 217 2.47 2.50 13.71
C ILE A 217 1.50 3.68 13.72
N GLY A 218 1.14 4.13 14.93
CA GLY A 218 0.16 5.20 15.17
C GLY A 218 -1.23 4.64 15.55
N PRO A 219 -1.94 5.23 16.54
CA PRO A 219 -3.22 4.71 17.00
C PRO A 219 -4.29 4.59 15.91
N ALA A 220 -4.31 5.50 14.94
CA ALA A 220 -5.27 5.49 13.83
C ALA A 220 -5.07 4.30 12.87
N PHE A 221 -3.87 3.73 12.83
CA PHE A 221 -3.52 2.61 11.96
C PHE A 221 -3.47 1.27 12.70
N ALA A 222 -3.97 1.21 13.94
CA ALA A 222 -4.05 -0.05 14.68
C ALA A 222 -4.95 -1.05 13.94
N HIS A 223 -4.42 -2.22 13.63
CA HIS A 223 -5.12 -3.29 12.92
C HIS A 223 -4.83 -4.66 13.56
N PRO A 224 -5.71 -5.66 13.38
CA PRO A 224 -5.39 -7.05 13.70
C PRO A 224 -4.17 -7.52 12.91
N PRO A 225 -3.33 -8.44 13.43
CA PRO A 225 -2.13 -8.87 12.72
C PRO A 225 -2.42 -9.32 11.28
N LEU A 226 -1.65 -8.79 10.33
CA LEU A 226 -1.72 -9.22 8.93
C LEU A 226 -1.21 -10.66 8.82
N LEU A 227 -1.94 -11.48 8.08
CA LEU A 227 -1.61 -12.90 7.92
C LEU A 227 -1.03 -13.14 6.53
N VAL A 228 -0.04 -14.03 6.48
CA VAL A 228 0.58 -14.49 5.23
C VAL A 228 0.39 -15.98 5.04
N ILE A 229 0.28 -16.38 3.78
CA ILE A 229 0.05 -17.76 3.38
C ILE A 229 1.38 -18.50 3.32
N SER A 230 1.35 -19.75 3.80
CA SER A 230 2.37 -20.74 3.54
C SER A 230 1.73 -22.04 3.06
N THR A 231 2.15 -22.52 1.88
CA THR A 231 1.82 -23.82 1.29
C THR A 231 3.12 -24.57 0.91
N PRO A 232 3.33 -25.82 1.36
CA PRO A 232 4.58 -26.56 1.11
C PRO A 232 4.88 -26.76 -0.39
N GLY A 233 6.14 -26.57 -0.78
CA GLY A 233 6.61 -26.84 -2.15
C GLY A 233 6.11 -25.85 -3.21
N ASN A 234 5.58 -24.70 -2.80
CA ASN A 234 5.06 -23.69 -3.71
C ASN A 234 6.18 -22.81 -4.29
N THR A 235 6.24 -22.71 -5.61
CA THR A 235 7.30 -21.99 -6.34
C THR A 235 7.26 -20.48 -6.15
N CYS A 236 6.07 -19.89 -5.93
CA CYS A 236 5.90 -18.45 -5.78
C CYS A 236 6.44 -17.95 -4.44
N MET A 237 6.25 -18.73 -3.38
CA MET A 237 6.60 -18.33 -2.02
C MET A 237 8.10 -18.41 -1.69
N GLY A 238 8.94 -18.89 -2.62
CA GLY A 238 10.39 -18.82 -2.47
C GLY A 238 10.91 -17.38 -2.53
N CYS A 239 10.19 -16.52 -3.26
CA CYS A 239 10.57 -15.11 -3.48
C CYS A 239 9.50 -14.12 -2.98
N HIS A 240 8.23 -14.56 -2.88
CA HIS A 240 7.11 -13.69 -2.52
C HIS A 240 6.50 -14.05 -1.18
N ARG A 241 6.30 -13.04 -0.34
CA ARG A 241 5.33 -13.09 0.74
C ARG A 241 3.95 -12.79 0.16
N ILE A 242 2.97 -13.67 0.40
CA ILE A 242 1.59 -13.51 -0.07
C ILE A 242 0.68 -13.28 1.14
N GLY A 243 -0.01 -12.14 1.18
CA GLY A 243 -0.96 -11.79 2.22
C GLY A 243 -2.30 -12.53 2.07
N SER A 244 -3.13 -12.51 3.11
CA SER A 244 -4.42 -13.20 3.13
C SER A 244 -5.63 -12.36 2.69
N ASP A 245 -5.41 -11.11 2.31
CA ASP A 245 -6.46 -10.12 2.02
C ASP A 245 -6.45 -9.76 0.53
N LYS A 246 -6.07 -8.55 0.11
CA LYS A 246 -6.07 -8.18 -1.32
C LYS A 246 -5.01 -8.94 -2.13
N SER A 247 -3.96 -9.46 -1.49
CA SER A 247 -3.07 -10.42 -2.13
C SER A 247 -3.83 -11.63 -2.68
N CYS A 248 -4.78 -12.17 -1.91
CA CYS A 248 -5.60 -13.32 -2.31
C CYS A 248 -6.64 -12.97 -3.38
N ASP A 249 -7.36 -11.87 -3.18
CA ASP A 249 -8.54 -11.54 -3.98
C ASP A 249 -8.18 -10.88 -5.32
N VAL A 250 -7.10 -10.09 -5.34
CA VAL A 250 -6.74 -9.22 -6.45
C VAL A 250 -5.40 -9.61 -7.06
N TYR A 251 -4.31 -9.50 -6.27
CA TYR A 251 -2.97 -9.47 -6.86
C TYR A 251 -2.52 -10.84 -7.37
N LEU A 252 -2.77 -11.91 -6.59
CA LEU A 252 -2.42 -13.26 -7.01
C LEU A 252 -3.16 -13.68 -8.29
N PRO A 253 -4.51 -13.56 -8.40
CA PRO A 253 -5.20 -13.87 -9.65
C PRO A 253 -4.70 -13.04 -10.84
N PHE A 254 -4.56 -11.71 -10.67
CA PHE A 254 -4.12 -10.84 -11.75
C PHE A 254 -2.70 -11.13 -12.21
N SER A 255 -1.79 -11.51 -11.30
CA SER A 255 -0.41 -11.87 -11.64
C SER A 255 -0.28 -13.09 -12.53
N ALA A 256 -1.30 -13.95 -12.52
CA ALA A 256 -1.37 -15.20 -13.24
C ALA A 256 -2.32 -15.15 -14.45
N GLY A 257 -2.70 -13.97 -14.93
CA GLY A 257 -3.64 -13.82 -16.05
C GLY A 257 -5.07 -14.30 -15.76
N ARG A 258 -5.40 -14.47 -14.48
CA ARG A 258 -6.70 -14.96 -14.03
C ARG A 258 -7.61 -13.82 -13.61
N ARG A 259 -8.89 -14.16 -13.53
CA ARG A 259 -9.94 -13.29 -13.01
C ARG A 259 -9.88 -13.25 -11.48
N THR A 260 -10.29 -12.14 -10.87
CA THR A 260 -10.45 -12.07 -9.41
C THR A 260 -11.33 -13.21 -8.90
N LEU A 261 -11.07 -13.65 -7.66
CA LEU A 261 -11.85 -14.72 -7.04
C LEU A 261 -13.31 -14.30 -6.79
N THR A 262 -13.56 -13.00 -6.65
CA THR A 262 -14.85 -12.44 -6.24
C THR A 262 -15.69 -11.87 -7.37
N THR A 263 -15.08 -11.30 -8.42
CA THR A 263 -15.84 -10.62 -9.50
C THR A 263 -15.75 -11.32 -10.86
N GLY A 264 -14.82 -12.27 -11.05
CA GLY A 264 -14.73 -13.00 -12.31
C GLY A 264 -14.31 -12.11 -13.49
N GLU A 265 -13.71 -10.94 -13.23
CA GLU A 265 -13.33 -9.94 -14.22
C GLU A 265 -11.81 -9.94 -14.49
N ARG A 266 -11.42 -9.49 -15.69
CA ARG A 266 -10.01 -9.17 -15.99
C ARG A 266 -9.62 -7.87 -15.27
N ALA A 267 -8.33 -7.62 -15.11
CA ALA A 267 -7.86 -6.41 -14.46
C ALA A 267 -8.37 -5.15 -15.19
N PRO A 268 -9.06 -4.22 -14.48
CA PRO A 268 -9.66 -3.05 -15.10
C PRO A 268 -8.59 -2.10 -15.63
N GLY A 269 -8.91 -1.37 -16.70
CA GLY A 269 -7.96 -0.49 -17.38
C GLY A 269 -6.96 -1.20 -18.30
N ASN A 270 -6.95 -2.53 -18.37
CA ASN A 270 -6.13 -3.26 -19.33
C ASN A 270 -6.61 -3.01 -20.77
N ASP A 271 -5.68 -2.71 -21.67
CA ASP A 271 -5.92 -2.76 -23.11
C ASP A 271 -5.78 -4.18 -23.70
N GLN A 272 -5.70 -4.29 -25.03
CA GLN A 272 -5.59 -5.59 -25.69
C GLN A 272 -4.25 -6.28 -25.39
N LEU A 273 -3.15 -5.53 -25.39
CA LEU A 273 -1.82 -6.07 -25.13
C LEU A 273 -1.68 -6.51 -23.66
N ALA A 274 -2.16 -5.71 -22.71
CA ALA A 274 -2.22 -6.05 -21.29
C ALA A 274 -2.99 -7.36 -21.00
N ASN A 275 -4.01 -7.65 -21.81
CA ASN A 275 -4.81 -8.87 -21.69
C ASN A 275 -4.23 -10.08 -22.44
N SER A 276 -3.07 -9.92 -23.08
CA SER A 276 -2.41 -10.96 -23.87
C SER A 276 -1.11 -11.40 -23.20
N TYR A 277 -0.73 -12.67 -23.40
CA TYR A 277 0.56 -13.16 -22.91
C TYR A 277 1.71 -12.44 -23.65
N PRO A 278 2.80 -12.06 -22.97
CA PRO A 278 3.12 -12.32 -21.56
C PRO A 278 2.58 -11.30 -20.56
N LEU A 279 2.05 -10.15 -20.98
CA LEU A 279 1.66 -9.07 -20.04
C LEU A 279 0.50 -9.43 -19.11
N SER A 280 -0.38 -10.34 -19.54
CA SER A 280 -1.41 -10.88 -18.66
C SER A 280 -0.83 -11.72 -17.51
N HIS A 281 0.40 -12.24 -17.64
CA HIS A 281 1.09 -13.09 -16.68
C HIS A 281 2.40 -12.41 -16.24
N TRP A 282 2.26 -11.37 -15.42
CA TRP A 282 3.37 -10.48 -15.04
C TRP A 282 4.21 -10.99 -13.86
N MET A 283 3.98 -12.22 -13.41
CA MET A 283 4.87 -12.96 -12.51
C MET A 283 5.29 -14.30 -13.13
N PRO A 284 6.57 -14.70 -13.06
CA PRO A 284 7.69 -13.92 -12.51
C PRO A 284 8.01 -12.68 -13.37
N THR A 285 8.73 -11.70 -12.81
CA THR A 285 8.94 -10.39 -13.47
C THR A 285 9.81 -10.44 -14.73
N ASP A 286 10.54 -11.53 -14.92
CA ASP A 286 11.40 -11.86 -16.07
C ASP A 286 10.78 -12.95 -16.96
N ASN A 287 9.45 -12.94 -17.09
CA ASN A 287 8.70 -13.94 -17.85
C ASN A 287 9.04 -13.93 -19.36
N ASN A 288 10.09 -14.67 -19.71
CA ASN A 288 10.56 -14.92 -21.08
C ASN A 288 10.11 -16.29 -21.61
N MET A 289 9.26 -16.99 -20.85
CA MET A 289 8.72 -18.30 -21.24
C MET A 289 7.69 -18.14 -22.37
N SER A 290 7.35 -19.23 -23.03
CA SER A 290 6.07 -19.33 -23.72
C SER A 290 4.94 -19.55 -22.71
N HIS A 291 3.69 -19.28 -23.11
CA HIS A 291 2.53 -19.50 -22.24
C HIS A 291 2.45 -20.96 -21.75
N ALA A 292 2.73 -21.94 -22.62
CA ALA A 292 2.71 -23.35 -22.25
C ALA A 292 3.79 -23.71 -21.22
N GLU A 293 5.01 -23.15 -21.36
CA GLU A 293 6.08 -23.36 -20.38
C GLU A 293 5.74 -22.70 -19.04
N TRP A 294 5.13 -21.51 -19.07
CA TRP A 294 4.67 -20.83 -17.87
C TRP A 294 3.63 -21.67 -17.10
N ASP A 295 2.66 -22.25 -17.80
CA ASP A 295 1.65 -23.11 -17.20
C ASP A 295 2.27 -24.32 -16.51
N VAL A 296 3.19 -25.01 -17.19
CA VAL A 296 3.90 -26.17 -16.63
C VAL A 296 4.69 -25.79 -15.38
N ALA A 297 5.33 -24.62 -15.38
CA ALA A 297 6.17 -24.18 -14.27
C ALA A 297 5.37 -23.66 -13.06
N ASN A 298 4.25 -22.96 -13.28
CA ASN A 298 3.66 -22.09 -12.26
C ASN A 298 2.20 -22.41 -11.91
N LEU A 299 1.42 -22.99 -12.83
CA LEU A 299 -0.04 -23.08 -12.67
C LEU A 299 -0.44 -23.83 -11.40
N ARG A 300 0.25 -24.94 -11.10
CA ARG A 300 0.02 -25.74 -9.89
C ARG A 300 0.25 -24.94 -8.60
N SER A 301 1.30 -24.12 -8.56
CA SER A 301 1.60 -23.28 -7.40
C SER A 301 0.57 -22.17 -7.24
N VAL A 302 0.14 -21.56 -8.35
CA VAL A 302 -0.94 -20.56 -8.35
C VAL A 302 -2.23 -21.17 -7.83
N ASP A 303 -2.62 -22.35 -8.33
CA ASP A 303 -3.82 -23.06 -7.89
C ASP A 303 -3.79 -23.39 -6.39
N ALA A 304 -2.66 -23.88 -5.89
CA ALA A 304 -2.50 -24.18 -4.46
C ALA A 304 -2.74 -22.93 -3.59
N LEU A 305 -2.19 -21.78 -3.99
CA LEU A 305 -2.40 -20.52 -3.26
C LEU A 305 -3.85 -20.04 -3.34
N LEU A 306 -4.47 -20.08 -4.53
CA LEU A 306 -5.86 -19.67 -4.70
C LEU A 306 -6.81 -20.57 -3.91
N LEU A 307 -6.52 -21.87 -3.80
CA LEU A 307 -7.27 -22.78 -2.94
C LEU A 307 -7.13 -22.41 -1.45
N CYS A 308 -5.94 -22.00 -0.99
CA CYS A 308 -5.78 -21.45 0.36
C CYS A 308 -6.60 -20.17 0.56
N CYS A 309 -6.67 -19.30 -0.45
CA CYS A 309 -7.45 -18.08 -0.41
C CYS A 309 -8.96 -18.35 -0.32
N LEU A 310 -9.45 -19.39 -1.00
CA LEU A 310 -10.86 -19.79 -0.98
C LEU A 310 -11.27 -20.50 0.32
N ASP A 311 -10.39 -21.35 0.87
CA ASP A 311 -10.61 -22.05 2.13
C ASP A 311 -9.37 -21.98 3.03
N LYS A 312 -9.45 -21.08 4.02
CA LYS A 312 -8.38 -20.83 4.98
C LYS A 312 -8.13 -22.01 5.94
N ASN A 313 -9.03 -22.99 6.00
CA ASN A 313 -8.94 -24.15 6.90
C ASN A 313 -8.33 -25.39 6.23
N ARG A 314 -7.94 -25.29 4.95
CA ARG A 314 -7.31 -26.41 4.25
C ARG A 314 -6.03 -26.85 4.94
N LYS A 315 -5.82 -28.18 5.00
CA LYS A 315 -4.68 -28.80 5.70
C LYS A 315 -3.32 -28.44 5.09
N ASP A 316 -3.28 -28.12 3.80
CA ASP A 316 -2.09 -27.71 3.04
C ASP A 316 -1.80 -26.21 3.10
N CYS A 317 -2.59 -25.45 3.88
CA CYS A 317 -2.49 -24.00 4.01
C CYS A 317 -2.21 -23.63 5.46
N LYS A 318 -1.24 -22.75 5.68
CA LYS A 318 -0.97 -22.12 6.97
C LYS A 318 -1.06 -20.62 6.83
N PHE A 319 -1.69 -19.98 7.81
CA PHE A 319 -1.79 -18.53 7.91
C PHE A 319 -1.06 -18.09 9.17
N THR A 320 0.00 -17.33 9.01
CA THR A 320 0.82 -16.87 10.14
C THR A 320 0.90 -15.35 10.15
N PRO A 321 0.90 -14.72 11.34
CA PRO A 321 1.16 -13.29 11.44
C PRO A 321 2.51 -12.91 10.81
N ILE A 322 2.56 -11.75 10.16
CA ILE A 322 3.83 -11.16 9.74
C ILE A 322 4.65 -10.77 10.97
N ALA A 323 5.96 -11.04 10.93
CA ALA A 323 6.87 -10.63 11.99
C ALA A 323 6.88 -9.10 12.14
N THR A 324 6.68 -8.62 13.37
CA THR A 324 6.76 -7.20 13.71
C THR A 324 8.05 -6.91 14.48
N GLY A 325 8.51 -5.66 14.52
CA GLY A 325 9.69 -5.27 15.32
C GLY A 325 9.41 -4.92 16.76
N ASP A 326 8.15 -5.00 17.19
CA ASP A 326 7.86 -4.90 18.61
C ASP A 326 8.38 -6.15 19.30
N LYS A 327 9.20 -5.95 20.34
CA LYS A 327 9.47 -7.04 21.29
C LYS A 327 8.11 -7.48 21.78
N THR A 328 7.68 -8.68 21.41
CA THR A 328 6.63 -9.39 22.14
C THR A 328 6.99 -9.25 23.61
N ARG A 329 6.24 -8.43 24.34
CA ARG A 329 6.01 -8.75 25.75
C ARG A 329 5.29 -10.08 25.65
N GLU A 330 6.07 -11.16 25.73
CA GLU A 330 5.56 -12.45 26.17
C GLU A 330 4.71 -12.12 27.40
N ARG A 331 3.39 -12.10 27.21
CA ARG A 331 2.50 -12.27 28.34
C ARG A 331 2.81 -13.69 28.78
N GLY A 332 3.64 -13.80 29.81
CA GLY A 332 3.97 -15.05 30.44
C GLY A 332 2.68 -15.84 30.59
N ALA A 333 2.72 -17.07 30.11
CA ALA A 333 1.84 -18.10 30.63
C ALA A 333 2.08 -18.14 32.14
N SER A 334 1.20 -17.49 32.89
CA SER A 334 1.11 -17.65 34.33
C SER A 334 0.17 -18.84 34.58
N GLN A 335 0.82 -19.95 34.95
CA GLN A 335 0.42 -21.05 35.84
C GLN A 335 -1.03 -21.54 35.80
#